data_AF-A0A833J3M3-F1
#
_entry.id   AF-A0A833J3M3-F1
#
_cell.length_a   1.000
_cell.length_b   1.000
_cell.length_c   1.000
_cell.angle_alpha   90.00
_cell.angle_beta   90.00
_cell.angle_gamma   90.00
#
_symmetry.space_group_name_H-M   'P 1'
#
loop_
_entity.id
_entity.type
_entity.pdbx_description
1 polymer ?
#
loop_
_entity_poly.entity_id
_entity_poly.type
_entity_poly.pdbx_seq_one_letter_code
_entity_poly.pdbx_strand_id
1 'polypeptide(L)'
;MDIKRLAAEIFDGVTVSALSFGLEDGRGPVFLTLSPRVANPPGSAWGANFFRQRGIPLIAVISKQNHWWHTPEIDDLASRVRELIGARPLIMYGASHGAYGVLHLRNTFGASYGFALAPQLAVSPDAAPADSRWLSDRFAIKFRFNEIQNLHKQEAPCCVFLDTLDPSERYQYELYTHVDELNPGGGINLVPVPYFTHDATTHIARAKLIVPMLTDAASGLFPNIPAIRPLFADAYKAVPKPFYNYLRQSKSISSGDLTMFRSHLENSSGYDYQEAYMASEVFIKIGDLNEAMNWSDRSIMKAIERYGRITSDAACKHLRTLKLCRGIDAAIAWWESLDAKHKSAHSTLYFEKYIALSV
;
A
#
# COMPACT_ATOMS: atom_id res chain seq x y z
N MET A 1 34.29 7.19 -6.01
CA MET A 1 33.65 7.42 -4.69
C MET A 1 32.80 6.19 -4.42
N ASP A 2 33.19 5.38 -3.44
CA ASP A 2 32.68 4.02 -3.25
C ASP A 2 31.26 4.06 -2.64
N ILE A 3 30.24 3.73 -3.44
CA ILE A 3 28.81 3.82 -3.07
C ILE A 3 28.38 2.67 -2.13
N LYS A 4 29.34 1.89 -1.61
CA LYS A 4 29.11 0.81 -0.64
C LYS A 4 29.42 1.24 0.80
N ARG A 5 28.85 2.35 1.28
CA ARG A 5 28.87 2.61 2.73
C ARG A 5 28.05 1.53 3.43
N LEU A 6 28.73 0.76 4.29
CA LEU A 6 28.14 -0.35 5.04
C LEU A 6 27.07 0.18 5.98
N ALA A 7 26.02 -0.62 6.20
CA ALA A 7 25.02 -0.33 7.21
C ALA A 7 25.68 -0.42 8.61
N ALA A 8 25.42 0.55 9.48
CA ALA A 8 25.77 0.44 10.89
C ALA A 8 24.51 0.22 11.72
N GLU A 9 24.49 -0.81 12.56
CA GLU A 9 23.42 -1.01 13.53
C GLU A 9 23.51 0.07 14.61
N ILE A 10 22.39 0.76 14.86
CA ILE A 10 22.34 1.86 15.83
C ILE A 10 21.42 1.57 17.01
N PHE A 11 20.58 0.54 16.87
CA PHE A 11 19.61 0.11 17.87
C PHE A 11 19.19 -1.33 17.57
N ASP A 12 19.18 -2.19 18.60
CA ASP A 12 18.67 -3.55 18.50
C ASP A 12 17.84 -3.91 19.74
N GLY A 13 16.53 -3.78 19.63
CA GLY A 13 15.56 -4.13 20.67
C GLY A 13 14.91 -5.49 20.42
N VAL A 14 13.93 -5.84 21.26
CA VAL A 14 13.11 -7.05 21.13
C VAL A 14 12.05 -6.91 20.04
N THR A 15 11.49 -5.70 19.87
CA THR A 15 10.36 -5.44 18.97
C THR A 15 10.74 -4.66 17.72
N VAL A 16 11.89 -3.97 17.75
CA VAL A 16 12.38 -3.13 16.67
C VAL A 16 13.90 -3.09 16.63
N SER A 17 14.49 -2.96 15.44
CA SER A 17 15.90 -2.59 15.26
C SER A 17 16.04 -1.45 14.26
N ALA A 18 17.23 -0.84 14.21
CA ALA A 18 17.51 0.23 13.26
C ALA A 18 18.93 0.17 12.71
N LEU A 19 19.04 0.41 11.41
CA LEU A 19 20.30 0.51 10.68
C LEU A 19 20.48 1.93 10.15
N SER A 20 21.69 2.45 10.13
CA SER A 20 22.03 3.74 9.53
C SER A 20 22.89 3.59 8.28
N PHE A 21 22.74 4.54 7.36
CA PHE A 21 23.46 4.62 6.09
C PHE A 21 23.83 6.08 5.80
N GLY A 22 25.10 6.33 5.48
CA GLY A 22 25.53 7.62 4.95
C GLY A 22 25.40 8.81 5.90
N LEU A 23 25.45 8.59 7.22
CA LEU A 23 25.37 9.68 8.20
C LEU A 23 26.70 10.44 8.38
N GLU A 24 27.83 9.83 7.98
CA GLU A 24 29.21 10.31 8.17
C GLU A 24 29.46 11.75 7.67
N ASP A 25 28.78 12.16 6.59
CA ASP A 25 29.04 13.47 5.97
C ASP A 25 28.45 14.63 6.79
N GLY A 26 27.60 14.34 7.79
CA GLY A 26 27.05 15.32 8.73
C GLY A 26 26.16 16.42 8.11
N ARG A 27 25.82 16.32 6.82
CA ARG A 27 25.09 17.36 6.07
C ARG A 27 23.70 16.93 5.66
N GLY A 28 22.81 17.93 5.55
CA GLY A 28 21.46 17.77 5.02
C GLY A 28 20.51 16.98 5.91
N PRO A 29 19.24 16.89 5.51
CA PRO A 29 18.23 16.07 6.17
C PRO A 29 18.61 14.58 6.23
N VAL A 30 18.09 13.90 7.26
CA VAL A 30 18.16 12.44 7.41
C VAL A 30 16.76 11.87 7.20
N PHE A 31 16.65 10.83 6.39
CA PHE A 31 15.41 10.07 6.29
C PHE A 31 15.32 9.03 7.39
N LEU A 32 14.12 8.83 7.94
CA LEU A 32 13.77 7.72 8.81
C LEU A 32 12.72 6.86 8.10
N THR A 33 13.09 5.68 7.61
CA THR A 33 12.12 4.75 7.03
C THR A 33 11.53 3.84 8.08
N LEU A 34 10.22 3.63 8.03
CA LEU A 34 9.50 2.76 8.96
C LEU A 34 8.95 1.56 8.20
N SER A 35 9.32 0.35 8.63
CA SER A 35 8.92 -0.88 7.94
C SER A 35 7.38 -1.09 7.96
N PRO A 36 6.80 -1.53 6.82
CA PRO A 36 5.39 -1.92 6.77
C PRO A 36 5.15 -3.22 7.56
N ARG A 37 3.88 -3.59 7.71
CA ARG A 37 3.47 -4.88 8.29
C ARG A 37 3.97 -6.00 7.39
N VAL A 38 4.49 -7.07 7.99
CA VAL A 38 4.87 -8.28 7.28
C VAL A 38 4.11 -9.48 7.84
N ALA A 39 3.83 -10.49 7.00
CA ALA A 39 3.11 -11.68 7.45
C ALA A 39 3.88 -12.43 8.54
N ASN A 40 5.20 -12.55 8.37
CA ASN A 40 6.11 -13.22 9.29
C ASN A 40 7.25 -12.25 9.62
N PRO A 41 7.20 -11.56 10.78
CA PRO A 41 8.33 -10.77 11.26
C PRO A 41 9.60 -11.63 11.46
N PRO A 42 10.82 -11.04 11.38
CA PRO A 42 11.10 -9.62 11.18
C PRO A 42 10.89 -9.13 9.75
N GLY A 43 10.68 -7.83 9.60
CA GLY A 43 10.64 -7.15 8.31
C GLY A 43 12.03 -6.93 7.70
N SER A 44 12.12 -6.02 6.73
CA SER A 44 13.38 -5.59 6.12
C SER A 44 13.57 -4.08 6.23
N ALA A 45 14.77 -3.59 5.90
CA ALA A 45 15.09 -2.17 5.77
C ALA A 45 14.35 -1.56 4.56
N TRP A 46 13.04 -1.33 4.73
CA TRP A 46 12.15 -0.89 3.67
C TRP A 46 12.58 0.45 3.09
N GLY A 47 12.56 0.56 1.75
CA GLY A 47 13.00 1.75 1.03
C GLY A 47 14.52 1.96 0.99
N ALA A 48 15.34 1.23 1.75
CA ALA A 48 16.75 1.53 1.92
C ALA A 48 17.57 1.55 0.62
N ASN A 49 17.23 0.67 -0.33
CA ASN A 49 17.87 0.64 -1.64
C ASN A 49 17.74 1.97 -2.40
N PHE A 50 16.58 2.61 -2.33
CA PHE A 50 16.34 3.89 -3.01
C PHE A 50 17.29 4.98 -2.52
N PHE A 51 17.39 5.13 -1.19
CA PHE A 51 18.22 6.14 -0.54
C PHE A 51 19.70 5.84 -0.70
N ARG A 52 20.12 4.58 -0.49
CA ARG A 52 21.51 4.14 -0.64
C ARG A 52 22.04 4.39 -2.04
N GLN A 53 21.28 4.06 -3.08
CA GLN A 53 21.68 4.29 -4.47
C GLN A 53 21.83 5.78 -4.82
N ARG A 54 21.21 6.68 -4.04
CA ARG A 54 21.25 8.14 -4.23
C ARG A 54 22.18 8.85 -3.26
N GLY A 55 22.86 8.12 -2.37
CA GLY A 55 23.68 8.72 -1.33
C GLY A 55 22.89 9.58 -0.34
N ILE A 56 21.59 9.35 -0.19
CA ILE A 56 20.76 10.11 0.75
C ILE A 56 20.90 9.49 2.15
N PRO A 57 21.24 10.28 3.19
CA PRO A 57 21.36 9.81 4.56
C PRO A 57 20.07 9.16 5.06
N LEU A 58 20.17 7.97 5.66
CA LEU A 58 19.02 7.16 6.05
C LEU A 58 19.26 6.47 7.40
N ILE A 59 18.21 6.42 8.22
CA ILE A 59 18.02 5.46 9.29
C ILE A 59 16.82 4.59 8.92
N ALA A 60 17.02 3.29 8.78
CA ALA A 60 15.99 2.32 8.44
C ALA A 60 15.54 1.56 9.68
N VAL A 61 14.31 1.78 10.11
CA VAL A 61 13.67 1.08 11.23
C VAL A 61 13.02 -0.20 10.73
N ILE A 62 13.41 -1.31 11.34
CA ILE A 62 13.00 -2.66 10.98
C ILE A 62 12.14 -3.22 12.11
N SER A 63 10.90 -3.56 11.79
CA SER A 63 10.02 -4.25 12.72
C SER A 63 10.53 -5.66 12.97
N LYS A 64 10.77 -6.01 14.25
CA LYS A 64 10.89 -7.41 14.68
C LYS A 64 9.53 -7.99 15.07
N GLN A 65 8.57 -7.13 15.40
CA GLN A 65 7.19 -7.50 15.70
C GLN A 65 6.22 -6.50 15.07
N ASN A 66 5.04 -6.96 14.66
CA ASN A 66 4.00 -6.12 14.02
C ASN A 66 3.29 -5.17 15.00
N HIS A 67 3.81 -4.85 16.18
CA HIS A 67 3.21 -3.87 17.10
C HIS A 67 4.25 -2.90 17.70
N TRP A 68 5.41 -2.78 17.04
CA TRP A 68 6.61 -2.08 17.51
C TRP A 68 6.38 -0.61 17.95
N TRP A 69 5.33 0.07 17.48
CA TRP A 69 5.05 1.48 17.81
C TRP A 69 4.34 1.70 19.15
N HIS A 70 3.74 0.66 19.75
CA HIS A 70 3.12 0.73 21.08
C HIS A 70 4.01 0.08 22.15
N THR A 71 5.33 0.17 21.97
CA THR A 71 6.33 -0.42 22.87
C THR A 71 7.21 0.68 23.50
N PRO A 72 7.75 0.51 24.72
CA PRO A 72 8.70 1.46 25.29
C PRO A 72 9.97 1.67 24.45
N GLU A 73 10.41 0.63 23.72
CA GLU A 73 11.60 0.67 22.86
C GLU A 73 11.54 1.76 21.80
N ILE A 74 10.34 2.22 21.42
CA ILE A 74 10.22 3.30 20.43
C ILE A 74 10.73 4.64 20.96
N ASP A 75 10.63 4.89 22.26
CA ASP A 75 11.12 6.13 22.86
C ASP A 75 12.64 6.10 23.01
N ASP A 76 13.19 4.93 23.32
CA ASP A 76 14.63 4.69 23.37
C ASP A 76 15.25 4.84 21.96
N LEU A 77 14.62 4.21 20.96
CA LEU A 77 15.02 4.35 19.56
C LEU A 77 14.93 5.81 19.11
N ALA A 78 13.83 6.52 19.42
CA ALA A 78 13.68 7.91 19.05
C ALA A 78 14.75 8.79 19.70
N SER A 79 15.08 8.54 20.98
CA SER A 79 16.15 9.25 21.68
C SER A 79 17.51 9.00 21.03
N ARG A 80 17.80 7.75 20.68
CA ARG A 80 19.02 7.39 19.97
C ARG A 80 19.12 8.02 18.58
N VAL A 81 18.01 8.07 17.84
CA VAL A 81 17.94 8.75 16.54
C VAL A 81 18.23 10.24 16.69
N ARG A 82 17.58 10.93 17.64
CA ARG A 82 17.81 12.37 17.87
C ARG A 82 19.26 12.68 18.26
N GLU A 83 19.86 11.86 19.12
CA GLU A 83 21.27 11.97 19.49
C GLU A 83 22.18 11.82 18.25
N LEU A 84 21.93 10.80 17.43
CA LEU A 84 22.75 10.46 16.28
C LEU A 84 22.69 11.52 15.16
N ILE A 85 21.53 12.11 14.91
CA ILE A 85 21.38 13.12 13.84
C ILE A 85 21.69 14.55 14.32
N GLY A 86 21.72 14.78 15.64
CA GLY A 86 21.91 16.10 16.24
C GLY A 86 20.85 17.10 15.78
N ALA A 87 21.29 18.27 15.29
CA ALA A 87 20.41 19.33 14.81
C ALA A 87 19.91 19.16 13.37
N ARG A 88 20.23 18.03 12.70
CA ARG A 88 19.85 17.81 11.31
C ARG A 88 18.33 17.60 11.20
N PRO A 89 17.67 18.12 10.16
CA PRO A 89 16.26 17.85 9.92
C PRO A 89 16.00 16.35 9.74
N LEU A 90 14.96 15.83 10.40
CA LEU A 90 14.54 14.44 10.27
C LEU A 90 13.26 14.34 9.43
N ILE A 91 13.26 13.50 8.42
CA ILE A 91 12.13 13.30 7.52
C ILE A 91 11.64 11.86 7.67
N MET A 92 10.42 11.67 8.11
CA MET A 92 9.85 10.34 8.28
C MET A 92 9.20 9.85 6.98
N TYR A 93 9.38 8.59 6.64
CA TYR A 93 8.78 7.98 5.44
C TYR A 93 8.32 6.55 5.73
N GLY A 94 7.07 6.25 5.38
CA GLY A 94 6.49 4.94 5.66
C GLY A 94 5.29 4.62 4.79
N ALA A 95 4.99 3.34 4.70
CA ALA A 95 3.85 2.80 3.95
C ALA A 95 3.00 1.89 4.84
N SER A 96 1.69 1.88 4.65
CA SER A 96 0.75 1.04 5.41
C SER A 96 0.94 1.26 6.92
N HIS A 97 1.41 0.24 7.61
CA HIS A 97 1.81 0.30 9.00
C HIS A 97 3.04 1.16 9.32
N GLY A 98 4.01 1.23 8.41
CA GLY A 98 5.10 2.19 8.56
C GLY A 98 4.57 3.61 8.54
N ALA A 99 3.53 3.86 7.73
CA ALA A 99 2.84 5.13 7.67
C ALA A 99 2.04 5.43 8.95
N TYR A 100 1.51 4.42 9.65
CA TYR A 100 0.99 4.60 11.03
C TYR A 100 2.07 5.23 11.94
N GLY A 101 3.29 4.70 11.92
CA GLY A 101 4.38 5.26 12.71
C GLY A 101 4.73 6.69 12.28
N VAL A 102 4.72 6.99 10.98
CA VAL A 102 4.84 8.38 10.47
C VAL A 102 3.68 9.23 10.97
N LEU A 103 2.48 8.69 11.13
CA LEU A 103 1.32 9.44 11.58
C LEU A 103 1.36 9.80 13.06
N HIS A 104 1.84 8.90 13.92
CA HIS A 104 1.70 9.03 15.37
C HIS A 104 2.99 9.40 16.12
N LEU A 105 4.15 9.26 15.49
CA LEU A 105 5.45 9.37 16.18
C LEU A 105 6.29 10.55 15.70
N ARG A 106 5.75 11.49 14.92
CA ARG A 106 6.52 12.65 14.42
C ARG A 106 7.10 13.48 15.55
N ASN A 107 6.27 13.81 16.53
CA ASN A 107 6.72 14.55 17.71
C ASN A 107 7.74 13.72 18.51
N THR A 108 7.49 12.42 18.69
CA THR A 108 8.40 11.51 19.41
C THR A 108 9.78 11.50 18.77
N PHE A 109 9.88 11.44 17.45
CA PHE A 109 11.16 11.46 16.73
C PHE A 109 11.74 12.86 16.52
N GLY A 110 11.00 13.93 16.81
CA GLY A 110 11.41 15.30 16.47
C GLY A 110 11.47 15.53 14.96
N ALA A 111 10.56 14.92 14.21
CA ALA A 111 10.52 15.02 12.75
C ALA A 111 10.23 16.46 12.29
N SER A 112 10.89 16.91 11.24
CA SER A 112 10.57 18.16 10.55
C SER A 112 9.31 18.03 9.71
N TYR A 113 9.10 16.87 9.08
CA TYR A 113 7.87 16.49 8.38
C TYR A 113 7.87 15.00 8.02
N GLY A 114 6.75 14.51 7.49
CA GLY A 114 6.60 13.10 7.11
C GLY A 114 5.88 12.83 5.78
N PHE A 115 6.11 11.63 5.24
CA PHE A 115 5.42 11.06 4.09
C PHE A 115 4.78 9.73 4.49
N ALA A 116 3.45 9.69 4.50
CA ALA A 116 2.65 8.53 4.91
C ALA A 116 1.87 8.00 3.70
N LEU A 117 2.19 6.80 3.24
CA LEU A 117 1.57 6.21 2.04
C LEU A 117 0.61 5.08 2.45
N ALA A 118 -0.63 5.13 1.96
CA ALA A 118 -1.68 4.17 2.26
C ALA A 118 -1.80 3.89 3.78
N PRO A 119 -1.85 4.93 4.65
CA PRO A 119 -1.73 4.70 6.09
C PRO A 119 -2.90 3.92 6.68
N GLN A 120 -2.56 3.15 7.70
CA GLN A 120 -3.50 2.78 8.74
C GLN A 120 -3.53 3.92 9.78
N LEU A 121 -4.68 4.54 10.03
CA LEU A 121 -4.78 5.65 11.00
C LEU A 121 -5.04 5.16 12.43
N ALA A 122 -5.73 4.04 12.57
CA ALA A 122 -6.03 3.47 13.89
C ALA A 122 -6.07 1.95 13.82
N VAL A 123 -5.56 1.30 14.87
CA VAL A 123 -5.67 -0.15 15.04
C VAL A 123 -6.40 -0.54 16.31
N SER A 124 -6.62 0.40 17.24
CA SER A 124 -7.39 0.18 18.45
C SER A 124 -8.81 -0.27 18.14
N PRO A 125 -9.37 -1.26 18.88
CA PRO A 125 -10.78 -1.62 18.75
C PRO A 125 -11.71 -0.47 19.11
N ASP A 126 -11.28 0.46 19.98
CA ASP A 126 -12.09 1.61 20.38
C ASP A 126 -12.21 2.64 19.26
N ALA A 127 -11.13 2.83 18.50
CA ALA A 127 -11.09 3.80 17.40
C ALA A 127 -11.57 3.19 16.07
N ALA A 128 -11.23 1.93 15.80
CA ALA A 128 -11.50 1.23 14.54
C ALA A 128 -12.26 -0.09 14.77
N PRO A 129 -13.47 -0.08 15.35
CA PRO A 129 -14.19 -1.31 15.72
C PRO A 129 -14.57 -2.18 14.51
N ALA A 130 -14.79 -1.58 13.34
CA ALA A 130 -15.15 -2.30 12.12
C ALA A 130 -13.93 -2.86 11.37
N ASP A 131 -12.70 -2.53 11.78
CA ASP A 131 -11.49 -3.05 11.15
C ASP A 131 -11.11 -4.41 11.75
N SER A 132 -11.39 -5.48 11.02
CA SER A 132 -11.07 -6.85 11.43
C SER A 132 -9.65 -7.30 11.08
N ARG A 133 -8.89 -6.50 10.32
CA ARG A 133 -7.55 -6.89 9.83
C ARG A 133 -6.55 -7.14 10.96
N TRP A 134 -6.78 -6.53 12.12
CA TRP A 134 -5.89 -6.54 13.27
C TRP A 134 -6.33 -7.48 14.40
N LEU A 135 -7.40 -8.27 14.21
CA LEU A 135 -7.96 -9.07 15.31
C LEU A 135 -6.94 -10.00 15.97
N SER A 136 -6.05 -10.63 15.20
CA SER A 136 -4.99 -11.49 15.77
C SER A 136 -3.91 -10.69 16.50
N ASP A 137 -3.56 -9.51 15.99
CA ASP A 137 -2.45 -8.70 16.47
C ASP A 137 -2.86 -7.87 17.70
N ARG A 138 -4.13 -7.43 17.78
CA ARG A 138 -4.69 -6.58 18.84
C ARG A 138 -4.47 -7.11 20.25
N PHE A 139 -4.53 -8.43 20.44
CA PHE A 139 -4.33 -9.04 21.77
C PHE A 139 -2.92 -8.83 22.32
N ALA A 140 -1.93 -8.60 21.45
CA ALA A 140 -0.56 -8.32 21.85
C ALA A 140 -0.29 -6.81 22.08
N ILE A 141 -1.19 -5.93 21.64
CA ILE A 141 -0.97 -4.48 21.67
C ILE A 141 -1.39 -3.91 23.02
N LYS A 142 -0.43 -3.35 23.76
CA LYS A 142 -0.69 -2.47 24.90
C LYS A 142 -0.71 -1.02 24.42
N PHE A 143 -1.88 -0.50 24.07
CA PHE A 143 -2.03 0.85 23.55
C PHE A 143 -1.48 1.90 24.53
N ARG A 144 -0.48 2.67 24.09
CA ARG A 144 0.22 3.67 24.92
C ARG A 144 -0.39 5.08 24.82
N PHE A 145 -1.25 5.30 23.83
CA PHE A 145 -1.94 6.56 23.59
C PHE A 145 -3.28 6.33 22.88
N ASN A 146 -4.21 7.28 23.03
CA ASN A 146 -5.40 7.35 22.19
C ASN A 146 -4.99 7.82 20.79
N GLU A 147 -5.21 6.98 19.77
CA GLU A 147 -4.69 7.20 18.42
C GLU A 147 -5.24 8.48 17.78
N ILE A 148 -6.56 8.71 17.85
CA ILE A 148 -7.22 9.88 17.26
C ILE A 148 -6.76 11.18 17.95
N GLN A 149 -6.74 11.20 19.28
CA GLN A 149 -6.23 12.37 20.02
C GLN A 149 -4.75 12.62 19.74
N ASN A 150 -3.96 11.56 19.55
CA ASN A 150 -2.54 11.68 19.24
C ASN A 150 -2.28 12.28 17.85
N LEU A 151 -3.15 12.05 16.86
CA LEU A 151 -3.06 12.69 15.54
C LEU A 151 -3.20 14.22 15.64
N HIS A 152 -4.16 14.72 16.42
CA HIS A 152 -4.35 16.16 16.63
C HIS A 152 -3.18 16.83 17.36
N LYS A 153 -2.39 16.07 18.12
CA LYS A 153 -1.21 16.58 18.85
C LYS A 153 0.04 16.68 17.98
N GLN A 154 0.08 16.05 16.81
CA GLN A 154 1.26 16.12 15.97
C GLN A 154 1.44 17.52 15.39
N GLU A 155 2.63 18.08 15.54
CA GLU A 155 2.93 19.45 15.11
C GLU A 155 3.54 19.47 13.70
N ALA A 156 4.47 18.55 13.44
CA ALA A 156 5.17 18.47 12.17
C ALA A 156 4.22 18.07 11.02
N PRO A 157 4.29 18.75 9.86
CA PRO A 157 3.39 18.44 8.75
C PRO A 157 3.68 17.07 8.14
N CYS A 158 2.66 16.43 7.58
CA CYS A 158 2.74 15.14 6.94
C CYS A 158 1.92 15.10 5.66
N CYS A 159 2.55 14.68 4.56
CA CYS A 159 1.87 14.34 3.32
C CYS A 159 1.28 12.94 3.44
N VAL A 160 -0.04 12.82 3.33
CA VAL A 160 -0.75 11.53 3.39
C VAL A 160 -1.23 11.17 1.98
N PHE A 161 -0.73 10.09 1.41
CA PHE A 161 -1.19 9.56 0.13
C PHE A 161 -2.19 8.44 0.39
N LEU A 162 -3.43 8.60 -0.07
CA LEU A 162 -4.52 7.67 0.21
C LEU A 162 -5.42 7.50 -1.02
N ASP A 163 -5.81 6.28 -1.34
CA ASP A 163 -6.90 6.03 -2.30
C ASP A 163 -8.24 6.30 -1.62
N THR A 164 -8.81 7.47 -1.90
CA THR A 164 -10.07 7.93 -1.31
C THR A 164 -11.29 7.15 -1.83
N LEU A 165 -11.11 6.33 -2.87
CA LEU A 165 -12.16 5.48 -3.45
C LEU A 165 -12.09 4.04 -2.96
N ASP A 166 -11.00 3.62 -2.31
CA ASP A 166 -10.94 2.33 -1.65
C ASP A 166 -11.71 2.40 -0.32
N PRO A 167 -12.75 1.55 -0.12
CA PRO A 167 -13.57 1.63 1.09
C PRO A 167 -12.79 1.39 2.39
N SER A 168 -11.74 0.56 2.36
CA SER A 168 -10.96 0.24 3.56
C SER A 168 -10.01 1.37 3.95
N GLU A 169 -9.40 2.03 2.95
CA GLU A 169 -8.57 3.22 3.15
C GLU A 169 -9.40 4.44 3.56
N ARG A 170 -10.52 4.66 2.87
CA ARG A 170 -11.48 5.71 3.20
C ARG A 170 -11.99 5.56 4.63
N TYR A 171 -12.42 4.35 5.01
CA TYR A 171 -12.87 4.08 6.38
C TYR A 171 -11.82 4.50 7.40
N GLN A 172 -10.55 4.12 7.20
CA GLN A 172 -9.46 4.47 8.10
C GLN A 172 -9.26 5.98 8.24
N TYR A 173 -9.30 6.71 7.13
CA TYR A 173 -9.16 8.16 7.15
C TYR A 173 -10.35 8.86 7.83
N GLU A 174 -11.56 8.35 7.58
CA GLU A 174 -12.82 8.86 8.15
C GLU A 174 -12.96 8.63 9.66
N LEU A 175 -12.09 7.84 10.28
CA LEU A 175 -11.98 7.78 11.75
C LEU A 175 -11.46 9.09 12.36
N TYR A 176 -10.75 9.89 11.57
CA TYR A 176 -10.16 11.16 12.00
C TYR A 176 -10.91 12.37 11.44
N THR A 177 -11.23 12.35 10.15
CA THR A 177 -11.85 13.49 9.44
C THR A 177 -12.52 13.05 8.14
N HIS A 178 -13.40 13.88 7.57
CA HIS A 178 -13.99 13.62 6.27
C HIS A 178 -12.93 13.58 5.16
N VAL A 179 -13.07 12.67 4.20
CA VAL A 179 -12.09 12.49 3.11
C VAL A 179 -11.95 13.71 2.19
N ASP A 180 -12.96 14.59 2.17
CA ASP A 180 -12.92 15.86 1.45
C ASP A 180 -12.13 16.95 2.21
N GLU A 181 -11.85 16.76 3.50
CA GLU A 181 -11.03 17.66 4.28
C GLU A 181 -9.56 17.41 3.98
N LEU A 182 -9.02 18.22 3.06
CA LEU A 182 -7.67 18.05 2.55
C LEU A 182 -6.56 18.46 3.55
N ASN A 183 -6.89 19.29 4.54
CA ASN A 183 -5.97 19.78 5.57
C ASN A 183 -6.65 19.82 6.96
N PRO A 184 -6.96 18.65 7.55
CA PRO A 184 -7.82 18.49 8.73
C PRO A 184 -7.21 18.92 10.09
N GLY A 185 -6.08 19.61 10.10
CA GLY A 185 -5.30 19.88 11.32
C GLY A 185 -4.40 18.71 11.75
N GLY A 186 -3.68 18.85 12.87
CA GLY A 186 -2.68 17.87 13.34
C GLY A 186 -1.48 17.69 12.40
N GLY A 187 -1.21 18.71 11.58
CA GLY A 187 -0.18 18.68 10.53
C GLY A 187 -0.50 17.78 9.34
N ILE A 188 -1.69 17.18 9.23
CA ILE A 188 -2.01 16.27 8.13
C ILE A 188 -2.39 17.03 6.86
N ASN A 189 -1.81 16.63 5.73
CA ASN A 189 -2.09 17.17 4.40
C ASN A 189 -2.39 16.00 3.45
N LEU A 190 -3.66 15.81 3.10
CA LEU A 190 -4.10 14.73 2.23
C LEU A 190 -3.72 15.00 0.77
N VAL A 191 -3.20 13.97 0.11
CA VAL A 191 -2.91 13.88 -1.32
C VAL A 191 -3.67 12.66 -1.87
N PRO A 192 -4.87 12.85 -2.43
CA PRO A 192 -5.65 11.75 -2.98
C PRO A 192 -4.91 11.03 -4.12
N VAL A 193 -4.92 9.69 -4.09
CA VAL A 193 -4.37 8.80 -5.13
C VAL A 193 -5.44 7.81 -5.60
N PRO A 194 -6.46 8.28 -6.33
CA PRO A 194 -7.64 7.48 -6.63
C PRO A 194 -7.28 6.24 -7.46
N TYR A 195 -7.94 5.12 -7.15
CA TYR A 195 -7.82 3.81 -7.82
C TYR A 195 -6.53 3.03 -7.56
N PHE A 196 -5.63 3.53 -6.71
CA PHE A 196 -4.37 2.88 -6.38
C PHE A 196 -4.55 1.69 -5.44
N THR A 197 -5.69 1.58 -4.75
CA THR A 197 -5.96 0.63 -3.67
C THR A 197 -4.88 0.71 -2.57
N HIS A 198 -4.81 -0.31 -1.70
CA HIS A 198 -3.76 -0.39 -0.67
C HIS A 198 -2.33 -0.57 -1.24
N ASP A 199 -2.20 -0.82 -2.55
CA ASP A 199 -0.92 -0.90 -3.25
C ASP A 199 -0.33 0.48 -3.63
N ALA A 200 -0.86 1.58 -3.06
CA ALA A 200 -0.51 2.95 -3.45
C ALA A 200 0.99 3.22 -3.49
N THR A 201 1.75 2.71 -2.53
CA THR A 201 3.21 2.81 -2.51
C THR A 201 3.87 2.31 -3.79
N THR A 202 3.49 1.11 -4.25
CA THR A 202 4.04 0.49 -5.46
C THR A 202 3.65 1.30 -6.69
N HIS A 203 2.40 1.73 -6.77
CA HIS A 203 1.87 2.41 -7.94
C HIS A 203 2.38 3.84 -8.06
N ILE A 204 2.54 4.57 -6.95
CA ILE A 204 3.16 5.90 -6.96
C ILE A 204 4.61 5.80 -7.44
N ALA A 205 5.35 4.78 -6.99
CA ALA A 205 6.72 4.56 -7.46
C ALA A 205 6.76 4.22 -8.96
N ARG A 206 5.85 3.38 -9.45
CA ARG A 206 5.71 3.07 -10.89
C ARG A 206 5.34 4.29 -11.73
N ALA A 207 4.49 5.17 -11.21
CA ALA A 207 4.15 6.46 -11.82
C ALA A 207 5.31 7.48 -11.76
N LYS A 208 6.43 7.15 -11.10
CA LYS A 208 7.63 7.99 -10.93
C LYS A 208 7.37 9.31 -10.19
N LEU A 209 6.27 9.41 -9.44
CA LEU A 209 5.88 10.66 -8.76
C LEU A 209 6.58 10.86 -7.41
N ILE A 210 6.89 9.78 -6.69
CA ILE A 210 7.54 9.89 -5.36
C ILE A 210 9.02 10.27 -5.46
N VAL A 211 9.69 9.98 -6.59
CA VAL A 211 11.15 10.16 -6.72
C VAL A 211 11.56 11.64 -6.66
N PRO A 212 10.95 12.55 -7.44
CA PRO A 212 11.24 13.99 -7.30
C PRO A 212 10.97 14.49 -5.89
N MET A 213 9.83 14.09 -5.30
CA MET A 213 9.44 14.53 -3.96
C MET A 213 10.45 14.14 -2.87
N LEU A 214 10.92 12.88 -2.86
CA LEU A 214 11.92 12.44 -1.88
C LEU A 214 13.29 13.08 -2.14
N THR A 215 13.60 13.45 -3.38
CA THR A 215 14.86 14.12 -3.74
C THR A 215 14.84 15.60 -3.31
N ASP A 216 13.73 16.29 -3.52
CA ASP A 216 13.52 17.67 -3.05
C ASP A 216 13.54 17.72 -1.52
N ALA A 217 12.90 16.74 -0.88
CA ALA A 217 12.91 16.59 0.57
C ALA A 217 14.32 16.32 1.12
N ALA A 218 15.14 15.54 0.42
CA ALA A 218 16.57 15.38 0.74
C ALA A 218 17.37 16.68 0.62
N SER A 219 16.83 17.70 -0.07
CA SER A 219 17.37 19.06 -0.14
C SER A 219 16.75 20.01 0.89
N GLY A 220 15.91 19.48 1.81
CA GLY A 220 15.26 20.25 2.86
C GLY A 220 13.92 20.88 2.47
N LEU A 221 13.36 20.54 1.30
CA LEU A 221 12.14 21.16 0.79
C LEU A 221 10.90 20.31 1.15
N PHE A 222 9.99 20.88 1.94
CA PHE A 222 8.65 20.30 2.10
C PHE A 222 7.84 20.53 0.81
N PRO A 223 7.09 19.53 0.31
CA PRO A 223 6.34 19.70 -0.92
C PRO A 223 5.26 20.79 -0.84
N ASN A 224 5.08 21.52 -1.94
CA ASN A 224 3.92 22.39 -2.12
C ASN A 224 2.68 21.52 -2.41
N ILE A 225 1.91 21.22 -1.36
CA ILE A 225 0.78 20.28 -1.42
C ILE A 225 -0.27 20.68 -2.48
N PRO A 226 -0.75 21.93 -2.53
CA PRO A 226 -1.64 22.38 -3.61
C PRO A 226 -1.10 22.12 -5.02
N ALA A 227 0.22 22.30 -5.24
CA ALA A 227 0.83 22.10 -6.54
C ALA A 227 0.96 20.63 -6.94
N ILE A 228 1.18 19.72 -5.98
CA ILE A 228 1.36 18.29 -6.31
C ILE A 228 0.04 17.53 -6.45
N ARG A 229 -1.04 17.92 -5.74
CA ARG A 229 -2.32 17.18 -5.76
C ARG A 229 -2.83 16.87 -7.19
N PRO A 230 -2.82 17.81 -8.15
CA PRO A 230 -3.24 17.52 -9.52
C PRO A 230 -2.39 16.46 -10.22
N LEU A 231 -1.10 16.35 -9.89
CA LEU A 231 -0.20 15.35 -10.48
C LEU A 231 -0.62 13.92 -10.09
N PHE A 232 -1.19 13.76 -8.90
CA PHE A 232 -1.62 12.46 -8.37
C PHE A 232 -3.04 12.09 -8.80
N ALA A 233 -3.89 13.09 -9.08
CA ALA A 233 -5.29 12.88 -9.46
C ALA A 233 -5.44 11.99 -10.70
N ASP A 234 -4.56 12.12 -11.70
CA ASP A 234 -4.58 11.35 -12.95
C ASP A 234 -3.47 10.29 -13.04
N ALA A 235 -2.67 10.13 -11.99
CA ALA A 235 -1.52 9.22 -11.98
C ALA A 235 -1.90 7.76 -12.24
N TYR A 236 -3.15 7.39 -11.96
CA TYR A 236 -3.65 6.03 -12.16
C TYR A 236 -3.61 5.63 -13.62
N LYS A 237 -3.73 6.59 -14.56
CA LYS A 237 -3.69 6.34 -16.00
C LYS A 237 -2.32 5.87 -16.48
N ALA A 238 -1.24 6.19 -15.77
CA ALA A 238 0.11 5.82 -16.17
C ALA A 238 0.50 4.40 -15.73
N VAL A 239 -0.33 3.73 -14.93
CA VAL A 239 0.00 2.42 -14.33
C VAL A 239 -1.14 1.43 -14.65
N PRO A 240 -0.84 0.24 -15.21
CA PRO A 240 -1.87 -0.70 -15.65
C PRO A 240 -2.93 -1.05 -14.59
N LYS A 241 -2.53 -1.54 -13.40
CA LYS A 241 -3.48 -1.96 -12.36
C LYS A 241 -4.42 -0.84 -11.88
N PRO A 242 -3.95 0.35 -11.47
CA PRO A 242 -4.85 1.46 -11.13
C PRO A 242 -5.72 1.90 -12.31
N PHE A 243 -5.19 1.91 -13.54
CA PHE A 243 -5.98 2.25 -14.71
C PHE A 243 -7.12 1.24 -14.96
N TYR A 244 -6.84 -0.06 -14.86
CA TYR A 244 -7.88 -1.09 -15.01
C TYR A 244 -8.91 -1.00 -13.87
N ASN A 245 -8.47 -0.65 -12.67
CA ASN A 245 -9.33 -0.39 -11.53
C ASN A 245 -10.26 0.82 -11.75
N TYR A 246 -9.78 1.88 -12.41
CA TYR A 246 -10.61 2.98 -12.89
C TYR A 246 -11.65 2.48 -13.91
N LEU A 247 -11.21 1.83 -14.99
CA LEU A 247 -12.10 1.41 -16.09
C LEU A 247 -13.23 0.48 -15.63
N ARG A 248 -12.95 -0.47 -14.75
CA ARG A 248 -13.97 -1.38 -14.21
C ARG A 248 -15.00 -0.66 -13.33
N GLN A 249 -14.64 0.47 -12.73
CA GLN A 249 -15.53 1.30 -11.89
C GLN A 249 -16.26 2.41 -12.68
N SER A 250 -15.72 2.89 -13.80
CA SER A 250 -16.32 3.98 -14.60
C SER A 250 -17.71 3.64 -15.15
N LYS A 251 -18.67 4.56 -15.22
CA LYS A 251 -20.00 4.21 -15.81
C LYS A 251 -19.91 3.81 -17.28
N SER A 252 -19.01 4.43 -18.02
CA SER A 252 -18.71 4.16 -19.42
C SER A 252 -17.19 4.24 -19.65
N ILE A 253 -16.72 3.66 -20.75
CA ILE A 253 -15.31 3.71 -21.17
C ILE A 253 -15.24 4.52 -22.46
N SER A 254 -14.43 5.58 -22.46
CA SER A 254 -14.22 6.40 -23.65
C SER A 254 -13.34 5.69 -24.68
N SER A 255 -13.41 6.08 -25.95
CA SER A 255 -12.54 5.51 -27.00
C SER A 255 -11.05 5.77 -26.73
N GLY A 256 -10.73 6.90 -26.09
CA GLY A 256 -9.36 7.23 -25.67
C GLY A 256 -8.87 6.30 -24.55
N ASP A 257 -9.72 6.08 -23.55
CA ASP A 257 -9.42 5.16 -22.46
C ASP A 257 -9.27 3.71 -22.95
N LEU A 258 -10.10 3.28 -23.91
CA LEU A 258 -10.01 1.95 -24.51
C LEU A 258 -8.72 1.76 -25.31
N THR A 259 -8.30 2.79 -26.06
CA THR A 259 -7.02 2.78 -26.78
C THR A 259 -5.85 2.65 -25.80
N MET A 260 -5.87 3.43 -24.71
CA MET A 260 -4.86 3.35 -23.65
C MET A 260 -4.85 1.98 -22.96
N PHE A 261 -6.03 1.40 -22.72
CA PHE A 261 -6.18 0.07 -22.12
C PHE A 261 -5.49 -0.99 -22.96
N ARG A 262 -5.77 -1.02 -24.28
CA ARG A 262 -5.15 -1.96 -25.21
C ARG A 262 -3.63 -1.76 -25.28
N SER A 263 -3.17 -0.51 -25.33
CA SER A 263 -1.74 -0.18 -25.29
C SER A 263 -1.06 -0.68 -24.02
N HIS A 264 -1.70 -0.59 -22.84
CA HIS A 264 -1.17 -1.19 -21.61
C HIS A 264 -1.06 -2.71 -21.71
N LEU A 265 -2.05 -3.39 -22.29
CA LEU A 265 -2.01 -4.86 -22.44
C LEU A 265 -0.88 -5.30 -23.38
N GLU A 266 -0.64 -4.56 -24.46
CA GLU A 266 0.41 -4.83 -25.44
C GLU A 266 1.82 -4.56 -24.88
N ASN A 267 1.97 -3.49 -24.11
CA ASN A 267 3.27 -3.04 -23.60
C ASN A 267 3.63 -3.63 -22.21
N SER A 268 2.69 -4.31 -21.55
CA SER A 268 2.97 -4.93 -20.25
C SER A 268 3.80 -6.21 -20.45
N SER A 269 5.08 -6.15 -20.05
CA SER A 269 5.99 -7.31 -20.06
C SER A 269 5.70 -8.34 -18.97
N GLY A 270 4.74 -8.07 -18.09
CA GLY A 270 4.27 -9.00 -17.07
C GLY A 270 3.08 -8.42 -16.32
N TYR A 271 1.99 -9.18 -16.27
CA TYR A 271 0.84 -8.92 -15.43
C TYR A 271 0.75 -9.95 -14.30
N ASP A 272 0.29 -9.52 -13.13
CA ASP A 272 -0.14 -10.45 -12.09
C ASP A 272 -1.55 -11.00 -12.36
N TYR A 273 -1.99 -11.96 -11.56
CA TYR A 273 -3.31 -12.57 -11.73
C TYR A 273 -4.46 -11.56 -11.52
N GLN A 274 -4.27 -10.55 -10.66
CA GLN A 274 -5.29 -9.54 -10.39
C GLN A 274 -5.42 -8.57 -11.56
N GLU A 275 -4.30 -8.12 -12.12
CA GLU A 275 -4.24 -7.30 -13.35
C GLU A 275 -4.93 -8.03 -14.51
N ALA A 276 -4.66 -9.33 -14.71
CA ALA A 276 -5.31 -10.13 -15.74
C ALA A 276 -6.82 -10.26 -15.53
N TYR A 277 -7.27 -10.46 -14.28
CA TYR A 277 -8.71 -10.50 -13.99
C TYR A 277 -9.36 -9.13 -14.18
N MET A 278 -8.72 -8.04 -13.77
CA MET A 278 -9.24 -6.70 -14.01
C MET A 278 -9.39 -6.41 -15.51
N ALA A 279 -8.45 -6.86 -16.33
CA ALA A 279 -8.57 -6.79 -17.79
C ALA A 279 -9.80 -7.57 -18.30
N SER A 280 -10.05 -8.76 -17.76
CA SER A 280 -11.27 -9.54 -18.04
C SER A 280 -12.54 -8.74 -17.72
N GLU A 281 -12.62 -8.11 -16.54
CA GLU A 281 -13.78 -7.28 -16.17
C GLU A 281 -13.99 -6.08 -17.12
N VAL A 282 -12.90 -5.48 -17.61
CA VAL A 282 -12.97 -4.40 -18.61
C VAL A 282 -13.52 -4.92 -19.94
N PHE A 283 -13.08 -6.10 -20.40
CA PHE A 283 -13.59 -6.71 -21.64
C PHE A 283 -15.08 -7.09 -21.56
N ILE A 284 -15.53 -7.64 -20.42
CA ILE A 284 -16.96 -7.88 -20.17
C ILE A 284 -17.75 -6.59 -20.35
N LYS A 285 -17.25 -5.49 -19.77
CA LYS A 285 -17.93 -4.20 -19.77
C LYS A 285 -18.08 -3.58 -21.16
N ILE A 286 -17.13 -3.81 -22.05
CA ILE A 286 -17.20 -3.36 -23.45
C ILE A 286 -17.85 -4.39 -24.38
N GLY A 287 -18.36 -5.51 -23.85
CA GLY A 287 -19.07 -6.54 -24.60
C GLY A 287 -18.19 -7.55 -25.34
N ASP A 288 -16.87 -7.54 -25.13
CA ASP A 288 -15.94 -8.49 -25.77
C ASP A 288 -15.77 -9.74 -24.90
N LEU A 289 -16.77 -10.62 -24.93
CA LEU A 289 -16.83 -11.79 -24.06
C LEU A 289 -15.73 -12.83 -24.35
N ASN A 290 -15.20 -12.85 -25.58
CA ASN A 290 -14.10 -13.73 -25.96
C ASN A 290 -12.79 -13.29 -25.31
N GLU A 291 -12.44 -12.01 -25.44
CA GLU A 291 -11.27 -11.47 -24.75
C GLU A 291 -11.42 -11.53 -23.23
N ALA A 292 -12.62 -11.29 -22.71
CA ALA A 292 -12.90 -11.46 -21.28
C ALA A 292 -12.52 -12.85 -20.78
N MET A 293 -12.90 -13.91 -21.51
CA MET A 293 -12.53 -15.28 -21.16
C MET A 293 -11.02 -15.51 -21.29
N ASN A 294 -10.39 -15.07 -22.37
CA ASN A 294 -8.95 -15.20 -22.57
C ASN A 294 -8.15 -14.60 -21.40
N TRP A 295 -8.55 -13.42 -20.92
CA TRP A 295 -7.90 -12.77 -19.79
C TRP A 295 -8.22 -13.41 -18.43
N SER A 296 -9.40 -14.01 -18.29
CA SER A 296 -9.75 -14.78 -17.09
C SER A 296 -8.94 -16.08 -17.00
N ASP A 297 -8.74 -16.78 -18.11
CA ASP A 297 -7.87 -17.97 -18.19
C ASP A 297 -6.41 -17.60 -17.83
N ARG A 298 -5.91 -16.48 -18.37
CA ARG A 298 -4.57 -15.95 -18.03
C ARG A 298 -4.43 -15.64 -16.53
N SER A 299 -5.48 -15.11 -15.90
CA SER A 299 -5.51 -14.87 -14.45
C SER A 299 -5.31 -16.18 -13.67
N ILE A 300 -6.04 -17.23 -14.02
CA ILE A 300 -5.89 -18.56 -13.39
C ILE A 300 -4.46 -19.08 -13.55
N MET A 301 -3.90 -19.00 -14.76
CA MET A 301 -2.51 -19.45 -15.02
C MET A 301 -1.50 -18.69 -14.17
N LYS A 302 -1.65 -17.36 -14.04
CA LYS A 302 -0.78 -16.53 -13.17
C LYS A 302 -0.93 -16.84 -11.69
N ALA A 303 -2.12 -17.21 -11.22
CA ALA A 303 -2.32 -17.65 -9.85
C ALA A 303 -1.59 -18.98 -9.59
N ILE A 304 -1.68 -19.94 -10.52
CA ILE A 304 -0.98 -21.23 -10.42
C ILE A 304 0.54 -21.03 -10.48
N GLU A 305 1.05 -20.22 -11.41
CA GLU A 305 2.49 -19.92 -11.53
C GLU A 305 3.05 -19.36 -10.21
N ARG A 306 2.30 -18.45 -9.58
CA ARG A 306 2.75 -17.78 -8.35
C ARG A 306 2.60 -18.62 -7.08
N TYR A 307 1.52 -19.39 -6.97
CA TYR A 307 1.13 -20.04 -5.71
C TYR A 307 1.15 -21.57 -5.77
N GLY A 308 1.44 -22.16 -6.92
CA GLY A 308 1.33 -23.60 -7.17
C GLY A 308 -0.12 -24.12 -7.19
N ARG A 309 -1.11 -23.23 -7.05
CA ARG A 309 -2.54 -23.56 -7.02
C ARG A 309 -3.41 -22.36 -7.41
N ILE A 310 -4.64 -22.64 -7.81
CA ILE A 310 -5.68 -21.61 -7.91
C ILE A 310 -6.02 -21.09 -6.51
N THR A 311 -5.94 -19.78 -6.32
CA THR A 311 -6.36 -19.15 -5.06
C THR A 311 -7.88 -19.09 -4.98
N SER A 312 -8.43 -19.03 -3.77
CA SER A 312 -9.87 -18.88 -3.57
C SER A 312 -10.43 -17.68 -4.35
N ASP A 313 -9.74 -16.56 -4.28
CA ASP A 313 -10.09 -15.32 -4.99
C ASP A 313 -10.08 -15.51 -6.51
N ALA A 314 -9.01 -16.09 -7.08
CA ALA A 314 -8.92 -16.34 -8.52
C ALA A 314 -10.01 -17.31 -9.00
N ALA A 315 -10.33 -18.36 -8.23
CA ALA A 315 -11.39 -19.30 -8.56
C ALA A 315 -12.78 -18.63 -8.59
N CYS A 316 -13.15 -17.88 -7.54
CA CYS A 316 -14.45 -17.18 -7.48
C CYS A 316 -14.61 -16.21 -8.65
N LYS A 317 -13.55 -15.46 -8.94
CA LYS A 317 -13.47 -14.50 -10.05
C LYS A 317 -13.66 -15.17 -11.41
N HIS A 318 -12.97 -16.30 -11.63
CA HIS A 318 -13.08 -17.04 -12.89
C HIS A 318 -14.45 -17.68 -13.08
N LEU A 319 -15.04 -18.27 -12.03
CA LEU A 319 -16.42 -18.79 -12.06
C LEU A 319 -17.43 -17.72 -12.46
N ARG A 320 -17.29 -16.51 -11.91
CA ARG A 320 -18.14 -15.38 -12.28
C ARG A 320 -17.99 -15.03 -13.76
N THR A 321 -16.76 -14.96 -14.28
CA THR A 321 -16.53 -14.69 -15.70
C THR A 321 -17.11 -15.80 -16.58
N LEU A 322 -16.89 -17.08 -16.24
CA LEU A 322 -17.46 -18.22 -16.98
C LEU A 322 -18.98 -18.13 -17.05
N LYS A 323 -19.65 -17.91 -15.92
CA LYS A 323 -21.11 -17.77 -15.86
C LYS A 323 -21.61 -16.65 -16.78
N LEU A 324 -20.93 -15.50 -16.77
CA LEU A 324 -21.31 -14.34 -17.58
C LEU A 324 -21.03 -14.51 -19.07
N CYS A 325 -19.90 -15.11 -19.44
CA CYS A 325 -19.43 -15.17 -20.82
C CYS A 325 -19.86 -16.45 -21.56
N ARG A 326 -20.01 -17.57 -20.84
CA ARG A 326 -20.27 -18.90 -21.42
C ARG A 326 -21.47 -19.63 -20.79
N GLY A 327 -22.13 -19.02 -19.82
CA GLY A 327 -23.29 -19.60 -19.13
C GLY A 327 -22.94 -20.47 -17.93
N ILE A 328 -23.98 -20.85 -17.20
CA ILE A 328 -23.88 -21.58 -15.93
C ILE A 328 -23.27 -22.98 -16.08
N ASP A 329 -23.63 -23.70 -17.15
CA ASP A 329 -23.13 -25.06 -17.40
C ASP A 329 -21.61 -25.08 -17.60
N ALA A 330 -21.06 -24.06 -18.28
CA ALA A 330 -19.62 -23.92 -18.44
C ALA A 330 -18.90 -23.67 -17.11
N ALA A 331 -19.52 -22.90 -16.20
CA ALA A 331 -18.98 -22.67 -14.86
C ALA A 331 -19.00 -23.95 -14.01
N ILE A 332 -20.07 -24.74 -14.10
CA ILE A 332 -20.20 -26.05 -13.43
C ILE A 332 -19.15 -27.02 -13.94
N ALA A 333 -19.09 -27.22 -15.27
CA ALA A 333 -18.14 -28.14 -15.88
C ALA A 333 -16.69 -27.80 -15.51
N TRP A 334 -16.33 -26.52 -15.54
CA TRP A 334 -15.00 -26.07 -15.11
C TRP A 334 -14.74 -26.40 -13.64
N TRP A 335 -15.67 -26.05 -12.73
CA TRP A 335 -15.50 -26.32 -11.30
C TRP A 335 -15.36 -27.80 -11.00
N GLU A 336 -16.19 -28.64 -11.61
CA GLU A 336 -16.18 -30.09 -11.40
C GLU A 336 -14.87 -30.71 -11.88
N SER A 337 -14.30 -30.19 -12.98
CA SER A 337 -13.01 -30.66 -13.51
C SER A 337 -11.78 -30.36 -12.62
N LEU A 338 -11.89 -29.44 -11.66
CA LEU A 338 -10.76 -29.08 -10.81
C LEU A 338 -10.44 -30.14 -9.75
N ASP A 339 -9.14 -30.41 -9.58
CA ASP A 339 -8.60 -31.18 -8.45
C ASP A 339 -8.96 -30.53 -7.09
N ALA A 340 -9.08 -31.35 -6.04
CA ALA A 340 -9.39 -30.91 -4.68
C ALA A 340 -8.41 -29.84 -4.16
N LYS A 341 -7.13 -29.89 -4.54
CA LYS A 341 -6.11 -28.89 -4.14
C LYS A 341 -6.40 -27.46 -4.63
N HIS A 342 -7.27 -27.31 -5.63
CA HIS A 342 -7.71 -26.02 -6.19
C HIS A 342 -9.06 -25.55 -5.61
N LYS A 343 -9.75 -26.42 -4.85
CA LYS A 343 -11.05 -26.15 -4.24
C LYS A 343 -10.89 -25.82 -2.76
N SER A 344 -10.70 -24.54 -2.45
CA SER A 344 -10.71 -24.07 -1.05
C SER A 344 -12.13 -24.07 -0.46
N ALA A 345 -12.25 -24.07 0.86
CA ALA A 345 -13.56 -23.93 1.53
C ALA A 345 -14.30 -22.65 1.07
N HIS A 346 -13.60 -21.53 0.93
CA HIS A 346 -14.20 -20.27 0.49
C HIS A 346 -14.71 -20.32 -0.95
N SER A 347 -13.92 -20.84 -1.89
CA SER A 347 -14.34 -20.96 -3.30
C SER A 347 -15.44 -22.02 -3.49
N THR A 348 -15.46 -23.05 -2.65
CA THR A 348 -16.54 -24.06 -2.63
C THR A 348 -17.85 -23.43 -2.19
N LEU A 349 -17.84 -22.69 -1.08
CA LEU A 349 -19.02 -21.94 -0.62
C LEU A 349 -19.52 -20.96 -1.68
N TYR A 350 -18.61 -20.28 -2.39
CA TYR A 350 -18.98 -19.39 -3.49
C TYR A 350 -19.66 -20.15 -4.63
N PHE A 351 -19.08 -21.27 -5.07
CA PHE A 351 -19.65 -22.12 -6.11
C PHE A 351 -21.06 -22.59 -5.74
N GLU A 352 -21.23 -23.15 -4.54
CA GLU A 352 -22.52 -23.63 -4.05
C GLU A 352 -23.56 -22.51 -4.06
N LYS A 353 -23.20 -21.35 -3.49
CA LYS A 353 -24.13 -20.23 -3.30
C LYS A 353 -24.52 -19.54 -4.61
N TYR A 354 -23.58 -19.34 -5.53
CA TYR A 354 -23.78 -18.45 -6.68
C TYR A 354 -23.80 -19.15 -8.04
N ILE A 355 -23.37 -20.41 -8.12
CA ILE A 355 -23.35 -21.20 -9.33
C ILE A 355 -24.35 -22.36 -9.20
N ALA A 356 -24.15 -23.30 -8.29
CA ALA A 356 -24.96 -24.52 -8.21
C ALA A 356 -26.45 -24.25 -7.93
N LEU A 357 -26.77 -23.30 -7.05
CA LEU A 357 -28.16 -22.92 -6.73
C LEU A 357 -28.85 -22.05 -7.80
N SER A 358 -28.16 -21.69 -8.88
CA SER A 358 -28.73 -20.93 -10.00
C SER A 358 -29.24 -21.82 -11.15
N VAL A 359 -29.17 -23.14 -10.99
CA VAL A 359 -29.65 -24.16 -11.95
C VAL A 359 -31.13 -24.44 -11.75
#